data_AF-A0A0D7PD68-F1
#
_entry.id   AF-A0A0D7PD68-F1
#
_cell.length_a   1.000
_cell.length_b   1.000
_cell.length_c   1.000
_cell.angle_alpha   90.00
_cell.angle_beta   90.00
_cell.angle_gamma   90.00
#
_symmetry.space_group_name_H-M   'P 1'
#
loop_
_entity.id
_entity.type
_entity.pdbx_description
1 polymer ?
#
loop_
_entity_poly.entity_id
_entity_poly.type
_entity_poly.pdbx_seq_one_letter_code
_entity_poly.pdbx_strand_id
1 'polypeptide(L)'
;MRFLLRITFWLGLVLVLLPRDKTPESDKLPQIGAADAVQAATAAVSDMTQFCKRQPAACEVGGQAATIIGQRAQDGAKKIYQIINDKKEQITNEKNEKSEKKVPDHTGSIAVAGEGDTSASEAVRDTLTQDDLALEWHGPQIAN
;
A
#
# COMPACT_ATOMS: atom_id res chain seq x y z
N MET A 1 12.71 -14.14 -7.66
CA MET A 1 11.78 -13.56 -8.67
C MET A 1 10.90 -12.40 -8.18
N ARG A 2 10.48 -12.31 -6.90
CA ARG A 2 9.59 -11.24 -6.40
C ARG A 2 10.11 -9.80 -6.56
N PHE A 3 11.42 -9.63 -6.69
CA PHE A 3 12.05 -8.33 -6.91
C PHE A 3 11.66 -7.70 -8.25
N LEU A 4 11.62 -8.50 -9.33
CA LEU A 4 11.24 -8.01 -10.66
C LEU A 4 9.79 -7.53 -10.67
N LEU A 5 8.87 -8.30 -10.09
CA LEU A 5 7.46 -7.90 -9.98
C LEU A 5 7.29 -6.60 -9.20
N ARG A 6 8.05 -6.41 -8.11
CA ARG A 6 8.02 -5.15 -7.36
C ARG A 6 8.56 -4.00 -8.20
N ILE A 7 9.73 -4.14 -8.82
CA ILE A 7 10.30 -3.08 -9.65
C ILE A 7 9.37 -2.72 -10.81
N THR A 8 8.87 -3.70 -11.57
CA THR A 8 8.01 -3.42 -12.73
C THR A 8 6.69 -2.79 -12.31
N PHE A 9 6.10 -3.23 -11.19
CA PHE A 9 4.89 -2.64 -10.63
C PHE A 9 5.12 -1.18 -10.18
N TRP A 10 6.16 -0.93 -9.38
CA TRP A 10 6.44 0.41 -8.85
C TRP A 10 6.88 1.38 -9.96
N LEU A 11 7.74 0.93 -10.88
CA LEU A 11 8.17 1.74 -12.04
C LEU A 11 6.96 2.04 -12.94
N GLY A 12 6.12 1.05 -13.24
CA GLY A 12 4.90 1.25 -14.02
C GLY A 12 3.94 2.24 -13.37
N LEU A 13 3.69 2.13 -12.05
CA LEU A 13 2.84 3.04 -11.30
C LEU A 13 3.38 4.48 -11.34
N VAL A 14 4.68 4.67 -11.12
CA VAL A 14 5.34 5.98 -11.19
C VAL A 14 5.22 6.57 -12.60
N LEU A 15 5.43 5.76 -13.64
CA LEU A 15 5.33 6.21 -15.04
C LEU A 15 3.91 6.66 -15.40
N VAL A 16 2.89 6.02 -14.82
CA VAL A 16 1.47 6.39 -15.01
C VAL A 16 1.11 7.65 -14.23
N LEU A 17 1.66 7.85 -13.03
CA LEU A 17 1.42 9.08 -12.25
C LEU A 17 2.15 10.30 -12.81
N LEU A 18 3.25 10.11 -13.56
CA LEU A 18 3.97 11.23 -14.16
C LEU A 18 3.11 11.89 -15.25
N PRO A 19 2.81 13.20 -15.12
CA PRO A 19 2.21 13.95 -16.20
C PRO A 19 3.14 13.91 -17.41
N ARG A 20 2.63 13.46 -18.57
CA ARG A 20 3.37 13.61 -19.82
C ARG A 20 3.17 15.03 -20.36
N ASP A 21 4.25 15.78 -20.42
CA ASP A 21 4.29 17.02 -21.18
C ASP A 21 4.15 16.72 -22.68
N LYS A 22 3.21 17.39 -23.34
CA LYS A 22 3.03 17.32 -24.79
C LYS A 22 4.16 18.13 -25.44
N THR A 23 5.23 17.45 -25.85
CA THR A 23 6.29 18.05 -26.67
C THR A 23 5.90 17.94 -28.16
N PRO A 24 6.34 18.86 -29.04
CA PRO A 24 6.03 18.81 -30.48
C PRO A 24 6.61 17.57 -31.20
N GLU A 25 7.50 16.82 -30.55
CA GLU A 25 7.99 15.51 -31.00
C GLU A 25 7.04 14.35 -30.65
N SER A 26 6.08 14.56 -29.72
CA SER A 26 5.08 13.56 -29.35
C SER A 26 4.06 13.29 -30.47
N ASP A 27 3.90 14.21 -31.44
CA ASP A 27 3.05 14.04 -32.62
C ASP A 27 3.68 13.14 -33.69
N LYS A 28 4.99 12.87 -33.62
CA LYS A 28 5.70 11.97 -34.55
C LYS A 28 5.85 10.54 -34.04
N LEU A 29 5.63 10.32 -32.74
CA LEU A 29 5.59 8.98 -32.17
C LEU A 29 4.21 8.36 -32.40
N PRO A 30 4.11 7.02 -32.53
CA PRO A 30 2.82 6.34 -32.54
C PRO A 30 2.07 6.73 -31.27
N GLN A 31 0.99 7.50 -31.42
CA GLN A 31 0.12 7.84 -30.30
C GLN A 31 -0.67 6.58 -29.94
N ILE A 32 -0.06 5.71 -29.13
CA ILE A 32 -0.75 4.55 -28.57
C ILE A 32 -1.85 5.12 -27.66
N GLY A 33 -3.10 5.01 -28.12
CA GLY A 33 -4.24 5.51 -27.36
C GLY A 33 -4.44 4.70 -26.10
N ALA A 34 -5.11 5.28 -25.10
CA ALA A 34 -5.56 4.52 -23.93
C ALA A 34 -6.43 3.31 -24.35
N ALA A 35 -7.23 3.48 -25.41
CA ALA A 35 -8.03 2.41 -25.98
C ALA A 35 -7.18 1.26 -26.55
N ASP A 36 -6.11 1.56 -27.29
CA ASP A 36 -5.20 0.53 -27.85
C ASP A 36 -4.46 -0.22 -26.74
N ALA A 37 -4.02 0.49 -25.70
CA ALA A 37 -3.36 -0.13 -24.55
C ALA A 37 -4.32 -1.07 -23.79
N VAL A 38 -5.58 -0.67 -23.60
CA VAL A 38 -6.61 -1.51 -22.98
C VAL A 38 -6.94 -2.71 -23.85
N GLN A 39 -7.03 -2.54 -25.18
CA GLN A 39 -7.24 -3.65 -26.10
C GLN A 39 -6.09 -4.66 -26.03
N ALA A 40 -4.84 -4.20 -26.06
CA ALA A 40 -3.66 -5.06 -25.95
C ALA A 40 -3.60 -5.80 -24.61
N ALA A 41 -3.89 -5.11 -23.50
CA ALA A 41 -3.96 -5.74 -22.18
C ALA A 41 -5.05 -6.82 -22.11
N THR A 42 -6.22 -6.55 -22.69
CA THR A 42 -7.33 -7.51 -22.71
C THR A 42 -7.01 -8.73 -23.58
N ALA A 43 -6.30 -8.54 -24.69
CA ALA A 43 -5.78 -9.63 -25.51
C ALA A 43 -4.82 -10.53 -24.72
N ALA A 44 -3.89 -9.95 -23.96
CA ALA A 44 -2.99 -10.73 -23.10
C ALA A 44 -3.74 -11.50 -22.00
N VAL A 45 -4.80 -10.93 -21.44
CA VAL A 45 -5.67 -11.65 -20.50
C VAL A 45 -6.38 -12.82 -21.19
N SER A 46 -6.83 -12.65 -22.43
CA SER A 46 -7.40 -13.75 -23.24
C SER A 46 -6.41 -14.91 -23.38
N ASP A 47 -5.13 -14.63 -23.65
CA ASP A 47 -4.08 -15.66 -23.68
C ASP A 47 -3.91 -16.36 -22.33
N MET A 48 -4.02 -15.61 -21.23
CA MET A 48 -3.98 -16.17 -19.87
C MET A 48 -5.14 -17.16 -19.62
N THR A 49 -6.33 -16.92 -20.17
CA THR A 49 -7.44 -17.86 -20.06
C THR A 49 -7.18 -19.18 -20.81
N GLN A 50 -6.34 -19.16 -21.84
CA GLN A 50 -5.92 -20.36 -22.54
C GLN A 50 -5.03 -21.26 -21.65
N PHE A 51 -4.24 -20.67 -20.74
CA PHE A 51 -3.52 -21.43 -19.71
C PHE A 51 -4.47 -22.13 -18.74
N CYS A 52 -5.59 -21.49 -18.38
CA CYS A 52 -6.60 -22.12 -17.53
C CYS A 52 -7.23 -23.37 -18.16
N LYS A 53 -7.41 -23.39 -19.49
CA LYS A 53 -7.86 -24.61 -20.20
C LYS A 53 -6.84 -25.75 -20.15
N ARG A 54 -5.53 -25.45 -20.13
CA ARG A 54 -4.45 -26.44 -20.08
C ARG A 54 -4.08 -26.88 -18.67
N GLN A 55 -4.27 -26.04 -17.66
CA GLN A 55 -3.92 -26.29 -16.25
C GLN A 55 -5.03 -25.77 -15.33
N PRO A 56 -6.13 -26.54 -15.16
CA PRO A 56 -7.31 -26.09 -14.42
C PRO A 56 -7.02 -25.85 -12.93
N ALA A 57 -6.13 -26.64 -12.32
CA ALA A 57 -5.78 -26.50 -10.90
C ALA A 57 -5.13 -25.13 -10.57
N ALA A 58 -4.31 -24.59 -11.49
CA ALA A 58 -3.70 -23.27 -11.31
C ALA A 58 -4.73 -22.14 -11.37
N CYS A 59 -5.77 -22.31 -12.21
CA CYS A 59 -6.84 -21.32 -12.33
C CYS A 59 -7.80 -21.38 -11.15
N GLU A 60 -8.08 -22.57 -10.59
CA GLU A 60 -8.91 -22.73 -9.39
C GLU A 60 -8.28 -22.02 -8.18
N VAL A 61 -7.02 -22.36 -7.87
CA VAL A 61 -6.28 -21.74 -6.76
C VAL A 61 -6.04 -20.25 -7.02
N GLY A 62 -5.72 -19.88 -8.26
CA GLY A 62 -5.53 -18.49 -8.67
C GLY A 62 -6.81 -17.65 -8.56
N GLY A 63 -7.96 -18.21 -8.95
CA GLY A 63 -9.27 -17.58 -8.85
C GLY A 63 -9.69 -17.36 -7.40
N GLN A 64 -9.53 -18.38 -6.55
CA GLN A 64 -9.80 -18.27 -5.11
C GLN A 64 -8.94 -17.18 -4.45
N ALA A 65 -7.64 -17.16 -4.77
CA ALA A 65 -6.74 -16.12 -4.28
C ALA A 65 -7.14 -14.72 -4.79
N ALA A 66 -7.47 -14.60 -6.08
CA ALA A 66 -7.89 -13.33 -6.68
C ALA A 66 -9.18 -12.79 -6.05
N THR A 67 -10.16 -13.64 -5.75
CA THR A 67 -11.40 -13.23 -5.08
C THR A 67 -11.14 -12.68 -3.67
N ILE A 68 -10.33 -13.37 -2.86
CA ILE A 68 -10.01 -12.95 -1.49
C ILE A 68 -9.26 -11.61 -1.50
N ILE A 69 -8.27 -11.48 -2.38
CA ILE A 69 -7.50 -10.24 -2.53
C ILE A 69 -8.41 -9.12 -3.04
N GLY A 70 -9.29 -9.42 -4.00
CA GLY A 70 -10.23 -8.47 -4.58
C GLY A 70 -11.21 -7.89 -3.55
N GLN A 71 -11.80 -8.74 -2.72
CA GLN A 71 -12.68 -8.31 -1.62
C GLN A 71 -11.93 -7.37 -0.65
N ARG A 72 -10.72 -7.77 -0.22
CA ARG A 72 -9.89 -6.93 0.67
C ARG A 72 -9.50 -5.60 0.01
N ALA A 73 -9.22 -5.60 -1.29
CA ALA A 73 -8.89 -4.39 -2.04
C ALA A 73 -10.10 -3.45 -2.15
N GLN A 74 -11.30 -3.98 -2.37
CA GLN A 74 -12.54 -3.19 -2.40
C GLN A 74 -12.85 -2.56 -1.03
N ASP A 75 -12.74 -3.33 0.04
CA ASP A 75 -12.93 -2.83 1.40
C ASP A 75 -11.88 -1.77 1.77
N GLY A 76 -10.62 -1.99 1.40
CA GLY A 76 -9.54 -1.03 1.57
C GLY A 76 -9.80 0.28 0.81
N ALA A 77 -10.22 0.18 -0.46
CA ALA A 77 -10.56 1.34 -1.28
C ALA A 77 -11.73 2.13 -0.69
N LYS A 78 -12.78 1.44 -0.22
CA LYS A 78 -13.94 2.07 0.42
C LYS A 78 -13.55 2.83 1.69
N LYS A 79 -12.70 2.22 2.54
CA LYS A 79 -12.24 2.83 3.78
C LYS A 79 -11.39 4.07 3.53
N ILE A 80 -10.47 4.02 2.56
CA ILE A 80 -9.66 5.19 2.17
C ILE A 80 -10.55 6.31 1.62
N TYR A 81 -11.54 5.96 0.78
CA TYR A 81 -12.47 6.94 0.21
C TYR A 81 -13.30 7.64 1.29
N GLN A 82 -13.81 6.89 2.28
CA GLN A 82 -14.51 7.45 3.44
C GLN A 82 -13.63 8.41 4.23
N ILE A 83 -12.39 8.03 4.57
CA ILE A 83 -11.46 8.91 5.30
C ILE A 83 -11.19 10.21 4.54
N ILE A 84 -11.02 10.15 3.22
CA ILE A 84 -10.80 11.36 2.41
C ILE A 84 -12.05 12.23 2.36
N ASN A 85 -13.24 11.62 2.24
CA ASN A 85 -14.50 12.37 2.20
C ASN A 85 -14.81 13.02 3.58
N ASP A 86 -14.65 12.28 4.68
CA ASP A 86 -14.85 12.77 6.04
C ASP A 86 -13.87 13.91 6.37
N LYS A 87 -12.59 13.78 5.97
CA LYS A 87 -11.60 14.87 6.09
C LYS A 87 -11.95 16.06 5.22
N LYS A 88 -12.46 15.86 4.00
CA LYS A 88 -12.90 16.94 3.12
C LYS A 88 -14.05 17.71 3.75
N GLU A 89 -15.00 17.03 4.37
CA GLU A 89 -16.10 17.65 5.12
C GLU A 89 -15.59 18.47 6.32
N GLN A 90 -14.63 17.96 7.10
CA GLN A 90 -13.98 18.73 8.17
C GLN A 90 -13.24 19.97 7.67
N ILE A 91 -12.44 19.84 6.59
CA ILE A 91 -11.72 20.97 5.98
C ILE A 91 -12.70 22.03 5.43
N THR A 92 -13.88 21.61 4.96
CA THR A 92 -14.91 22.54 4.44
C THR A 92 -15.62 23.27 5.58
N ASN A 93 -15.80 22.62 6.74
CA ASN A 93 -16.37 23.25 7.95
C ASN A 93 -15.37 24.20 8.63
N GLU A 94 -14.08 23.84 8.74
CA GLU A 94 -13.04 24.73 9.30
C GLU A 94 -12.73 25.95 8.40
N LYS A 95 -12.94 25.84 7.08
CA LYS A 95 -12.80 26.98 6.15
C LYS A 95 -13.87 28.07 6.34
N ASN A 96 -15.00 27.77 6.99
CA ASN A 96 -15.99 28.79 7.32
C ASN A 96 -15.68 29.53 8.64
N GLU A 97 -14.72 29.06 9.45
CA GLU A 97 -14.43 29.64 10.77
C GLU A 97 -13.03 30.26 10.90
N LYS A 98 -12.15 30.10 9.90
CA LYS A 98 -10.75 30.53 10.01
C LYS A 98 -10.30 31.48 8.89
N SER A 99 -10.91 32.66 8.87
CA SER A 99 -10.30 33.87 8.31
C SER A 99 -9.80 34.80 9.42
N GLU A 100 -9.19 34.28 10.50
CA GLU A 100 -8.20 35.07 11.26
C GLU A 100 -7.32 34.17 12.13
N LYS A 101 -6.00 34.26 11.90
CA LYS A 101 -4.92 34.05 12.88
C LYS A 101 -4.80 32.67 13.58
N LYS A 102 -3.93 31.78 13.06
CA LYS A 102 -3.10 30.92 13.94
C LYS A 102 -1.83 30.44 13.23
N VAL A 103 -0.69 30.92 13.73
CA VAL A 103 0.67 30.48 13.39
C VAL A 103 0.83 28.98 13.74
N PRO A 104 1.43 28.14 12.88
CA PRO A 104 1.70 26.75 13.24
C PRO A 104 3.01 26.65 14.01
N ASP A 105 2.93 26.69 15.34
CA ASP A 105 3.98 26.16 16.21
C ASP A 105 3.74 24.65 16.38
N HIS A 106 4.32 23.87 15.46
CA HIS A 106 4.70 22.48 15.71
C HIS A 106 6.04 22.30 15.02
N THR A 107 7.09 22.44 15.83
CA THR A 107 8.44 22.05 15.47
C THR A 107 8.43 20.57 15.07
N GLY A 108 9.14 20.23 13.99
CA GLY A 108 9.16 18.88 13.43
C GLY A 108 9.72 17.88 14.43
N SER A 109 8.84 17.08 15.04
CA SER A 109 9.21 15.76 15.53
C SER A 109 8.91 14.78 14.42
N ILE A 110 9.99 14.29 13.82
CA ILE A 110 10.01 13.09 12.98
C ILE A 110 9.60 11.91 13.88
N ALA A 111 8.30 11.62 13.93
CA ALA A 111 7.84 10.30 14.29
C ALA A 111 8.24 9.37 13.13
N VAL A 112 9.17 8.47 13.42
CA VAL A 112 9.51 7.31 12.58
C VAL A 112 8.22 6.65 12.13
N ALA A 113 7.92 6.77 10.83
CA ALA A 113 6.88 6.00 10.17
C ALA A 113 7.41 4.56 9.98
N GLY A 114 7.40 3.81 11.08
CA GLY A 114 7.45 2.35 11.05
C GLY A 114 6.04 1.82 10.77
N GLU A 115 5.96 0.99 9.75
CA GLU A 115 5.02 -0.12 9.55
C GLU A 115 3.86 -0.22 10.56
N GLY A 116 2.65 0.09 10.08
CA GLY A 116 1.40 -0.28 10.75
C GLY A 116 1.08 -1.75 10.52
N ASP A 117 1.33 -2.54 11.55
CA ASP A 117 0.78 -3.87 11.84
C ASP A 117 -0.55 -4.18 11.11
N THR A 118 -0.55 -5.21 10.27
CA THR A 118 -1.70 -6.13 10.19
C THR A 118 -1.30 -7.37 10.95
N SER A 119 -1.86 -7.51 12.16
CA SER A 119 -1.99 -8.74 12.93
C SER A 119 -0.99 -9.83 12.56
N ALA A 120 0.27 -9.64 12.95
CA ALA A 120 1.02 -10.79 13.44
C ALA A 120 0.18 -11.38 14.57
N SER A 121 -0.07 -12.69 14.48
CA SER A 121 -0.44 -13.59 15.57
C SER A 121 -0.28 -12.95 16.95
N GLU A 122 -1.23 -13.19 17.86
CA GLU A 122 -0.99 -13.13 19.31
C GLU A 122 0.17 -14.06 19.69
N ALA A 123 1.38 -13.74 19.27
CA ALA A 123 2.58 -14.12 19.96
C ALA A 123 2.59 -13.16 21.14
N VAL A 124 2.16 -13.70 22.29
CA VAL A 124 2.33 -13.13 23.62
C VAL A 124 3.72 -12.50 23.66
N ARG A 125 3.77 -11.16 23.53
CA ARG A 125 5.03 -10.39 23.52
C ARG A 125 5.62 -10.26 24.92
N ASP A 126 5.07 -11.01 25.86
CA ASP A 126 5.47 -11.04 27.25
C ASP A 126 5.82 -12.48 27.62
N THR A 127 7.04 -12.88 27.28
CA THR A 127 7.61 -14.18 27.67
C THR A 127 8.23 -14.14 29.06
N LEU A 128 8.14 -12.99 29.75
CA LEU A 128 8.61 -12.85 31.13
C LEU A 128 7.54 -13.41 32.06
N THR A 129 7.91 -14.41 32.85
CA THR A 129 7.06 -14.91 33.92
C THR A 129 7.17 -14.00 35.15
N GLN A 130 6.17 -14.06 36.05
CA GLN A 130 6.20 -13.27 37.29
C GLN A 130 7.46 -13.59 38.14
N ASP A 131 7.98 -14.82 38.03
CA ASP A 131 9.19 -15.27 38.70
C ASP A 131 10.45 -14.64 38.10
N ASP A 132 10.49 -14.37 36.78
CA ASP A 132 11.60 -13.68 36.12
C ASP A 132 11.74 -12.22 36.58
N LEU A 133 10.61 -11.59 36.95
CA LEU A 133 10.57 -10.23 37.47
C LEU A 133 10.97 -10.13 38.94
N ALA A 134 10.98 -11.25 39.67
CA ALA A 134 11.28 -11.29 41.11
C ALA A 134 12.77 -11.44 41.42
N LEU A 135 13.62 -11.64 40.41
CA LEU A 135 15.06 -11.82 40.63
C LEU A 135 15.75 -10.53 41.06
N GLU A 136 16.44 -10.59 42.20
CA GLU A 136 17.27 -9.49 42.70
C GLU A 136 18.54 -9.34 41.85
N TRP A 137 18.83 -8.11 41.43
CA TRP A 137 20.00 -7.82 40.59
C TRP A 137 21.30 -7.96 41.40
N HIS A 138 22.18 -8.87 40.98
CA HIS A 138 23.49 -9.06 41.60
C HIS A 138 24.58 -8.37 40.77
N GLY A 139 25.21 -7.35 41.35
CA GLY A 139 26.33 -6.65 40.75
C GLY A 139 27.63 -7.47 40.76
N PRO A 140 28.64 -7.05 39.98
CA PRO A 140 29.91 -7.75 39.86
C PRO A 140 30.60 -7.87 41.23
N GLN A 141 30.90 -9.10 41.64
CA GLN A 141 31.64 -9.38 42.87
C GLN A 141 33.13 -9.08 42.64
N ILE A 142 33.67 -8.13 43.39
CA ILE A 142 35.11 -7.84 43.37
C ILE A 142 35.80 -8.95 44.15
N ALA A 143 36.45 -9.87 43.44
CA ALA A 143 37.33 -10.87 44.05
C ALA A 143 38.61 -10.18 44.55
N ASN A 144 38.91 -10.33 45.84
CA ASN A 144 40.18 -9.91 46.46
C ASN A 144 41.32 -10.88 46.14
#